data_AF-A0A644ZUN7-F1
#
_entry.id   AF-A0A644ZUN7-F1
#
_cell.length_a   1.000
_cell.length_b   1.000
_cell.length_c   1.000
_cell.angle_alpha   90.00
_cell.angle_beta   90.00
_cell.angle_gamma   90.00
#
_symmetry.space_group_name_H-M   'P 1'
#
loop_
_entity.id
_entity.type
_entity.pdbx_description
1 polymer ?
#
loop_
_entity_poly.entity_id
_entity_poly.type
_entity_poly.pdbx_seq_one_letter_code
_entity_poly.pdbx_strand_id
1 'polypeptide(L)'
;MKDNSNELKKRVVAWLHPEMIENMESLMQANNMKNHTEFVTQAVDFYIGFLNSQSSTTYLSKNLLNAIKGTMQVSENRMASNLFRLTVEMSMMMHLLATTLDITDEELRRLRGRCVEDVKRTKGKIKLDDAIEFQSRPDDEDEDDR
;
A
#
# COMPACT_ATOMS: atom_id res chain seq x y z
N MET A 1 -1.50 -30.20 30.99
CA MET A 1 -1.93 -30.95 29.79
C MET A 1 -2.85 -30.04 28.98
N LYS A 2 -2.44 -29.62 27.79
CA LYS A 2 -3.37 -28.99 26.84
C LYS A 2 -4.22 -30.11 26.27
N ASP A 3 -5.49 -30.12 26.63
CA ASP A 3 -6.47 -31.09 26.16
C ASP A 3 -6.57 -30.96 24.63
N ASN A 4 -6.32 -32.06 23.92
CA ASN A 4 -6.27 -32.14 22.46
C ASN A 4 -7.69 -32.19 21.84
N SER A 5 -8.68 -31.60 22.53
CA SER A 5 -10.10 -31.76 22.25
C SER A 5 -10.55 -31.17 20.89
N ASN A 6 -9.67 -30.40 20.23
CA ASN A 6 -9.96 -29.75 18.96
C ASN A 6 -9.90 -30.71 17.75
N GLU A 7 -9.34 -31.93 17.92
CA GLU A 7 -9.29 -32.95 16.86
C GLU A 7 -10.53 -33.87 16.84
N LEU A 8 -11.35 -33.86 17.89
CA LEU A 8 -12.51 -34.74 18.03
C LEU A 8 -13.78 -34.09 17.47
N LYS A 9 -14.11 -34.40 16.21
CA LYS A 9 -15.37 -33.97 15.58
C LYS A 9 -16.58 -34.46 16.38
N LYS A 10 -17.50 -33.55 16.73
CA LYS A 10 -18.78 -33.88 17.37
C LYS A 10 -19.89 -33.92 16.34
N ARG A 11 -20.73 -34.96 16.37
CA ARG A 11 -21.88 -35.11 15.46
C ARG A 11 -23.05 -34.25 15.93
N VAL A 12 -23.56 -33.40 15.04
CA VAL A 12 -24.80 -32.63 15.22
C VAL A 12 -25.80 -33.12 14.17
N VAL A 13 -27.03 -33.41 14.58
CA VAL A 13 -28.10 -33.86 13.67
C VAL A 13 -29.09 -32.72 13.48
N ALA A 14 -29.39 -32.38 12.24
CA ALA A 14 -30.36 -31.36 11.87
C ALA A 14 -31.25 -31.87 10.72
N TRP A 15 -32.50 -31.45 10.72
CA TRP A 15 -33.43 -31.69 9.61
C TRP A 15 -33.41 -30.47 8.69
N LEU A 16 -33.18 -30.70 7.40
CA LEU A 16 -33.19 -29.67 6.36
C LEU A 16 -34.31 -29.97 5.36
N HIS A 17 -34.85 -28.92 4.75
CA HIS A 17 -35.82 -29.10 3.66
C HIS A 17 -35.15 -29.78 2.45
N PRO A 18 -35.87 -30.64 1.70
CA PRO A 18 -35.31 -31.34 0.54
C PRO A 18 -34.69 -30.39 -0.49
N GLU A 19 -35.37 -29.29 -0.80
CA GLU A 19 -34.87 -28.25 -1.72
C GLU A 19 -33.52 -27.66 -1.27
N MET A 20 -33.32 -27.50 0.04
CA MET A 20 -32.05 -27.00 0.58
C MET A 20 -30.92 -28.03 0.42
N ILE A 21 -31.24 -29.32 0.52
CA ILE A 21 -30.28 -30.41 0.31
C ILE A 21 -29.88 -30.47 -1.16
N GLU A 22 -30.85 -30.40 -2.08
CA GLU A 22 -30.58 -30.37 -3.52
C GLU A 22 -29.70 -29.18 -3.91
N ASN A 23 -30.01 -27.98 -3.39
CA ASN A 23 -29.21 -26.79 -3.62
C ASN A 23 -27.79 -26.93 -3.05
N MET A 24 -27.66 -27.49 -1.85
CA MET A 24 -26.36 -27.77 -1.23
C MET A 24 -25.54 -28.73 -2.10
N GLU A 25 -26.12 -29.85 -2.54
CA GLU A 25 -25.43 -30.84 -3.38
C GLU A 25 -24.99 -30.24 -4.73
N SER A 26 -25.85 -29.44 -5.37
CA SER A 26 -25.51 -28.72 -6.60
C SER A 26 -24.32 -27.77 -6.40
N LEU A 27 -24.33 -27.00 -5.32
CA LEU A 27 -23.24 -26.06 -5.00
C LEU A 27 -21.95 -26.77 -4.62
N MET A 28 -22.03 -27.90 -3.92
CA MET A 28 -20.87 -28.72 -3.59
C MET A 28 -20.17 -29.22 -4.86
N GLN A 29 -20.94 -29.71 -5.84
CA GLN A 29 -20.40 -30.16 -7.13
C GLN A 29 -19.73 -29.01 -7.88
N ALA A 30 -20.40 -27.86 -7.97
CA ALA A 30 -19.87 -26.68 -8.67
C ALA A 30 -18.57 -26.13 -8.04
N ASN A 31 -18.40 -26.27 -6.72
CA ASN A 31 -17.24 -25.74 -5.98
C ASN A 31 -16.23 -26.83 -5.59
N ASN A 32 -16.32 -28.03 -6.17
CA ASN A 32 -15.38 -29.13 -5.97
C ASN A 32 -15.18 -29.54 -4.50
N MET A 33 -16.25 -29.49 -3.70
CA MET A 33 -16.25 -29.86 -2.28
C MET A 33 -16.36 -31.37 -2.11
N LYS A 34 -15.68 -31.93 -1.10
CA LYS A 34 -15.52 -33.38 -0.93
C LYS A 34 -16.70 -34.06 -0.27
N ASN A 35 -17.38 -33.38 0.65
CA ASN A 35 -18.49 -33.95 1.42
C ASN A 35 -19.35 -32.87 2.08
N HIS A 36 -20.53 -33.28 2.54
CA HIS A 36 -21.49 -32.42 3.24
C HIS A 36 -20.90 -31.76 4.49
N THR A 37 -19.96 -32.41 5.17
CA THR A 37 -19.31 -31.82 6.35
C THR A 37 -18.49 -30.60 5.95
N GLU A 38 -17.75 -30.62 4.84
CA GLU A 38 -16.98 -29.48 4.35
C GLU A 38 -17.87 -28.28 4.03
N PHE A 39 -18.99 -28.51 3.35
CA PHE A 39 -19.98 -27.46 3.07
C PHE A 39 -20.57 -26.88 4.35
N VAL A 40 -21.04 -27.73 5.26
CA VAL A 40 -21.66 -27.31 6.53
C VAL A 40 -20.65 -26.59 7.42
N THR A 41 -19.38 -27.03 7.48
CA THR A 41 -18.33 -26.33 8.25
C THR A 41 -18.13 -24.91 7.72
N GLN A 42 -17.98 -24.73 6.41
CA GLN A 42 -17.79 -23.38 5.84
C GLN A 42 -19.02 -22.48 6.05
N ALA A 43 -20.23 -23.03 5.88
CA ALA A 43 -21.47 -22.28 6.08
C ALA A 43 -21.65 -21.87 7.56
N VAL A 44 -21.35 -22.76 8.51
CA VAL A 44 -21.42 -22.48 9.94
C VAL A 44 -20.35 -21.48 10.36
N ASP A 45 -19.11 -21.62 9.89
CA ASP A 45 -18.04 -20.66 10.18
C ASP A 45 -18.38 -19.26 9.66
N PHE A 46 -18.95 -19.18 8.44
CA PHE A 46 -19.45 -17.94 7.88
C PHE A 46 -20.54 -17.32 8.77
N TYR A 47 -21.52 -18.12 9.21
CA TYR A 47 -22.63 -17.63 10.02
C TYR A 47 -22.21 -17.25 11.45
N ILE A 48 -21.25 -17.97 12.05
CA ILE A 48 -20.62 -17.58 13.31
C ILE A 48 -19.91 -16.23 13.15
N GLY A 49 -19.14 -16.07 12.07
CA GLY A 49 -18.49 -14.80 11.73
C GLY A 49 -19.49 -13.66 11.55
N PHE A 50 -20.61 -13.93 10.87
CA PHE A 50 -21.73 -13.01 10.70
C PHE A 50 -22.34 -12.60 12.05
N LEU A 51 -22.72 -13.56 12.89
CA LEU A 51 -23.35 -13.32 14.19
C LEU A 51 -22.42 -12.57 15.16
N ASN A 52 -21.14 -12.96 15.21
CA ASN A 52 -20.12 -12.30 16.05
C ASN A 52 -19.79 -10.88 15.57
N SER A 53 -20.09 -10.55 14.31
CA SER A 53 -19.86 -9.21 13.76
C SER A 53 -20.95 -8.20 14.11
N GLN A 54 -22.09 -8.64 14.67
CA GLN A 54 -23.28 -7.86 15.06
C GLN A 54 -23.80 -6.82 14.03
N SER A 55 -23.30 -6.82 12.80
CA SER A 55 -23.83 -6.10 11.63
C SER A 55 -23.04 -6.52 10.39
N SER A 56 -23.74 -7.15 9.45
CA SER A 56 -23.28 -7.92 8.29
C SER A 56 -22.34 -7.20 7.32
N THR A 57 -22.27 -5.87 7.39
CA THR A 57 -21.38 -5.05 6.56
C THR A 57 -19.93 -5.06 7.03
N THR A 58 -19.65 -5.53 8.24
CA THR A 58 -18.33 -5.32 8.87
C THR A 58 -17.32 -6.43 8.55
N TYR A 59 -17.74 -7.69 8.35
CA TYR A 59 -16.80 -8.82 8.20
C TYR A 59 -16.07 -8.83 6.84
N LEU A 60 -16.83 -8.70 5.74
CA LEU A 60 -16.25 -8.56 4.40
C LEU A 60 -15.36 -7.30 4.31
N SER A 61 -15.84 -6.20 4.91
CA SER A 61 -15.09 -4.94 4.98
C SER A 61 -13.81 -5.05 5.79
N LYS A 62 -13.79 -5.82 6.90
CA LYS A 62 -12.58 -6.02 7.72
C LYS A 62 -11.52 -6.84 7.00
N ASN A 63 -11.89 -7.94 6.34
CA ASN A 63 -10.93 -8.76 5.61
C ASN A 63 -10.36 -8.00 4.40
N LEU A 64 -11.22 -7.30 3.65
CA LEU A 64 -10.80 -6.43 2.57
C LEU A 64 -9.90 -5.30 3.08
N LEU A 65 -10.27 -4.64 4.20
CA LEU A 65 -9.46 -3.59 4.81
C LEU A 65 -8.10 -4.12 5.27
N ASN A 66 -8.05 -5.33 5.84
CA ASN A 66 -6.78 -5.95 6.26
C ASN A 66 -5.91 -6.30 5.05
N ALA A 67 -6.50 -6.79 3.95
CA ALA A 67 -5.76 -7.03 2.71
C ALA A 67 -5.20 -5.73 2.13
N ILE A 68 -6.02 -4.67 2.06
CA ILE A 68 -5.59 -3.33 1.61
C ILE A 68 -4.46 -2.79 2.50
N LYS A 69 -4.62 -2.86 3.83
CA LYS A 69 -3.59 -2.46 4.79
C LYS A 69 -2.30 -3.27 4.62
N GLY A 70 -2.41 -4.58 4.40
CA GLY A 70 -1.27 -5.45 4.13
C GLY A 70 -0.52 -5.05 2.87
N THR A 71 -1.22 -4.83 1.76
CA THR A 71 -0.60 -4.37 0.51
C THR A 71 0.01 -2.98 0.65
N MET A 72 -0.67 -2.06 1.35
CA MET A 72 -0.16 -0.71 1.63
C MET A 72 1.11 -0.76 2.47
N GLN A 73 1.15 -1.56 3.52
CA GLN A 73 2.33 -1.71 4.37
C GLN A 73 3.54 -2.25 3.59
N VAL A 74 3.32 -3.25 2.72
CA VAL A 74 4.40 -3.77 1.86
C VAL A 74 4.89 -2.69 0.89
N SER A 75 3.98 -1.90 0.30
CA SER A 75 4.32 -0.78 -0.56
C SER A 75 5.12 0.30 0.18
N GLU A 76 4.68 0.68 1.39
CA GLU A 76 5.36 1.65 2.25
C GLU A 76 6.77 1.17 2.62
N ASN A 77 6.93 -0.08 3.03
CA ASN A 77 8.24 -0.66 3.36
C ASN A 77 9.17 -0.64 2.14
N ARG A 78 8.66 -1.01 0.95
CA ARG A 78 9.43 -0.96 -0.30
C ARG A 78 9.80 0.48 -0.67
N MET A 79 8.87 1.42 -0.52
CA MET A 79 9.10 2.85 -0.77
C MET A 79 10.16 3.40 0.18
N ALA A 80 10.08 3.13 1.48
CA ALA A 80 11.07 3.53 2.47
C ALA A 80 12.47 2.98 2.13
N SER A 81 12.55 1.71 1.75
CA SER A 81 13.81 1.09 1.32
C SER A 81 14.39 1.72 0.05
N ASN A 82 13.55 2.04 -0.94
CA ASN A 82 13.95 2.76 -2.15
C ASN A 82 14.42 4.18 -1.84
N LEU A 83 13.69 4.92 -1.00
CA LEU A 83 14.05 6.28 -0.58
C LEU A 83 15.38 6.30 0.19
N PHE A 84 15.64 5.27 1.00
CA PHE A 84 16.93 5.13 1.68
C PHE A 84 18.06 4.96 0.67
N ARG A 85 17.94 4.01 -0.27
CA ARG A 85 18.95 3.82 -1.34
C ARG A 85 19.16 5.09 -2.16
N LEU A 86 18.08 5.75 -2.57
CA LEU A 86 18.15 7.01 -3.31
C LEU A 86 18.85 8.10 -2.50
N THR A 87 18.56 8.22 -1.20
CA THR A 87 19.23 9.19 -0.32
C THR A 87 20.73 8.95 -0.23
N VAL A 88 21.16 7.68 -0.18
CA VAL A 88 22.60 7.33 -0.21
C VAL A 88 23.24 7.82 -1.51
N GLU A 89 22.65 7.51 -2.67
CA GLU A 89 23.18 7.96 -3.97
C GLU A 89 23.18 9.49 -4.10
N MET A 90 22.12 10.16 -3.64
CA MET A 90 22.05 11.63 -3.61
C MET A 90 23.14 12.24 -2.73
N SER A 91 23.42 11.63 -1.56
CA SER A 91 24.50 12.06 -0.68
C SER A 91 25.86 11.94 -1.37
N MET A 92 26.13 10.80 -2.01
CA MET A 92 27.36 10.59 -2.76
C MET A 92 27.50 11.61 -3.91
N MET A 93 26.44 11.86 -4.68
CA MET A 93 26.44 12.89 -5.72
C MET A 93 26.70 14.29 -5.15
N MET A 94 26.10 14.66 -4.02
CA MET A 94 26.35 15.95 -3.37
C MET A 94 27.82 16.10 -2.96
N HIS A 95 28.43 15.06 -2.37
CA HIS A 95 29.85 15.07 -2.01
C HIS A 95 30.78 15.17 -3.23
N LEU A 96 30.48 14.43 -4.31
CA LEU A 96 31.23 14.52 -5.57
C LEU A 96 31.14 15.93 -6.16
N LEU A 97 29.92 16.48 -6.29
CA LEU A 97 29.70 17.82 -6.83
C LEU A 97 30.38 18.89 -5.99
N ALA A 98 30.29 18.85 -4.66
CA ALA A 98 30.96 19.80 -3.77
C ALA A 98 32.50 19.71 -3.84
N THR A 99 33.04 18.55 -4.23
CA THR A 99 34.49 18.39 -4.44
C THR A 99 34.91 18.93 -5.82
N THR A 100 34.04 18.81 -6.84
CA THR A 100 34.35 19.21 -8.21
C THR A 100 33.98 20.65 -8.55
N LEU A 101 32.95 21.19 -7.91
CA LEU A 101 32.39 22.51 -8.17
C LEU A 101 32.75 23.40 -6.99
N ASP A 102 33.46 24.48 -7.26
CA ASP A 102 33.82 25.50 -6.27
C ASP A 102 32.62 26.43 -6.03
N ILE A 103 31.57 25.90 -5.43
CA ILE A 103 30.30 26.60 -5.17
C ILE A 103 30.37 27.26 -3.80
N THR A 104 30.06 28.55 -3.75
CA THR A 104 29.94 29.31 -2.50
C THR A 104 28.64 28.98 -1.75
N ASP A 105 28.63 29.18 -0.43
CA ASP A 105 27.43 28.97 0.40
C ASP A 105 26.23 29.81 -0.07
N GLU A 106 26.48 31.02 -0.60
CA GLU A 106 25.43 31.91 -1.08
C GLU A 106 24.80 31.42 -2.39
N GLU A 107 25.62 30.97 -3.34
CA GLU A 107 25.13 30.35 -4.58
C GLU A 107 24.31 29.10 -4.29
N LEU A 108 24.76 28.25 -3.35
CA LEU A 108 24.03 27.07 -2.93
C LEU A 108 22.69 27.43 -2.29
N ARG A 109 22.64 28.49 -1.48
CA ARG A 109 21.41 28.96 -0.83
C ARG A 109 20.42 29.53 -1.83
N ARG A 110 20.88 30.35 -2.79
CA ARG A 110 20.07 30.89 -3.90
C ARG A 110 19.50 29.76 -4.75
N LEU A 111 20.35 28.79 -5.14
CA LEU A 111 19.94 27.62 -5.92
C LEU A 111 18.89 26.78 -5.18
N ARG A 112 19.10 26.53 -3.86
CA ARG A 112 18.12 25.78 -3.05
C ARG A 112 16.77 26.49 -2.99
N GLY A 113 16.75 27.80 -2.75
CA GLY A 113 15.52 28.59 -2.72
C GLY A 113 14.72 28.43 -4.01
N ARG A 114 15.42 28.55 -5.14
CA ARG A 114 14.81 28.40 -6.47
C ARG A 114 14.32 26.99 -6.76
N CYS A 115 15.10 25.96 -6.47
CA CYS A 115 14.68 24.56 -6.64
C CYS A 115 13.41 24.25 -5.82
N VAL A 116 13.30 24.80 -4.60
CA VAL A 116 12.09 24.66 -3.78
C VAL A 116 10.90 25.36 -4.43
N GLU A 117 11.09 26.57 -4.96
CA GLU A 117 10.04 27.30 -5.68
C GLU A 117 9.59 26.55 -6.94
N ASP A 118 10.53 26.03 -7.73
CA ASP A 118 10.21 25.25 -8.93
C ASP A 118 9.43 23.98 -8.59
N VAL A 119 9.79 23.25 -7.52
CA VAL A 119 9.02 22.10 -7.06
C VAL A 119 7.59 22.49 -6.66
N LYS A 120 7.43 23.62 -5.95
CA LYS A 120 6.10 24.13 -5.57
C LYS A 120 5.27 24.52 -6.79
N ARG A 121 5.85 25.30 -7.71
CA ARG A 121 5.20 25.81 -8.92
C ARG A 121 4.80 24.70 -9.88
N THR A 122 5.67 23.70 -10.06
CA THR A 122 5.45 22.58 -10.99
C THR A 122 4.74 21.38 -10.37
N LYS A 123 4.44 21.43 -9.06
CA LYS A 123 3.91 20.28 -8.29
C LYS A 123 4.80 19.04 -8.44
N GLY A 124 6.12 19.24 -8.40
CA GLY A 124 7.14 18.20 -8.53
C GLY A 124 7.42 17.71 -9.96
N LYS A 125 6.82 18.31 -10.99
CA LYS A 125 7.12 17.99 -12.40
C LYS A 125 8.31 18.81 -12.90
N ILE A 126 9.51 18.40 -12.49
CA ILE A 126 10.76 19.06 -12.89
C ILE A 126 11.27 18.49 -14.22
N LYS A 127 11.63 19.37 -15.16
CA LYS A 127 12.27 19.02 -16.44
C LYS A 127 13.69 19.58 -16.49
N LEU A 128 14.58 18.84 -17.13
CA LEU A 128 15.97 19.28 -17.32
C LEU A 128 16.07 20.47 -18.28
N ASP A 129 15.27 20.49 -19.34
CA ASP A 129 15.26 21.59 -20.32
C ASP A 129 14.99 22.94 -19.65
N ASP A 130 14.00 22.98 -18.74
CA ASP A 130 13.65 24.18 -17.96
C ASP A 130 14.81 24.64 -17.06
N ALA A 131 15.59 23.70 -16.52
CA ALA A 131 16.76 24.00 -15.70
C ALA A 131 17.92 24.53 -16.56
N ILE A 132 18.19 23.91 -17.72
CA ILE A 132 19.23 24.34 -18.66
C ILE A 132 18.92 25.75 -19.18
N GLU A 133 17.69 25.99 -19.61
CA GLU A 133 17.26 27.28 -20.14
C GLU A 133 17.56 28.38 -19.12
N PHE A 134 17.25 28.15 -17.85
CA PHE A 134 17.52 29.12 -16.81
C PHE A 134 19.01 29.34 -16.55
N GLN A 135 19.80 28.27 -16.40
CA GLN A 135 21.24 28.40 -16.12
C GLN A 135 22.02 29.03 -17.28
N SER A 136 21.43 29.07 -18.47
CA SER A 136 22.02 29.68 -19.66
C SER A 136 21.61 31.15 -19.83
N ARG A 137 20.71 31.69 -18.99
CA ARG A 137 20.35 33.11 -19.03
C ARG A 137 21.49 33.93 -18.42
N PRO A 138 21.90 35.05 -19.04
CA PRO A 138 22.80 36.00 -18.41
C PRO A 138 22.23 36.43 -17.06
N ASP A 139 23.09 36.65 -16.07
CA ASP A 139 22.70 37.37 -14.84
C ASP A 139 22.32 38.80 -15.26
N ASP A 140 21.05 39.01 -15.61
CA ASP A 140 20.50 40.36 -15.67
C ASP A 140 20.49 40.86 -14.22
N GLU A 141 21.44 41.76 -13.93
CA GLU A 141 21.51 42.54 -12.69
C GLU A 141 20.12 43.04 -12.32
N ASP A 142 19.83 43.03 -11.03
CA ASP A 142 18.58 43.47 -10.42
C ASP A 142 18.11 44.83 -10.97
N GLU A 143 17.30 44.84 -12.04
CA GLU A 143 16.35 45.93 -12.32
C GLU A 143 15.21 45.81 -11.30
N ASP A 144 15.53 46.11 -10.04
CA ASP A 144 14.57 46.50 -9.03
C ASP A 144 14.89 47.94 -8.63
N ASP A 145 14.77 48.83 -9.61
CA ASP A 145 14.72 50.28 -9.40
C ASP A 145 13.25 50.73 -9.59
N ARG A 146 12.53 50.75 -8.45
CA ARG A 146 11.25 51.44 -8.13
C ARG A 146 9.92 50.72 -8.27
#